data_AF-A0A1B8B811-F1
#
_entry.id   AF-A0A1B8B811-F1
#
_cell.length_a   1.000
_cell.length_b   1.000
_cell.length_c   1.000
_cell.angle_alpha   90.00
_cell.angle_beta   90.00
_cell.angle_gamma   90.00
#
_symmetry.space_group_name_H-M   'P 1'
#
loop_
_entity.id
_entity.type
_entity.pdbx_description
1 polymer ?
#
loop_
_entity_poly.entity_id
_entity_poly.type
_entity_poly.pdbx_seq_one_letter_code
_entity_poly.pdbx_strand_id
1 'polypeptide(L)'
;MEAVTGSRLLGEIEEMSLEEILRSLRSSLTSDPNVLGLRTQFQQPQIQPRKLTHISPLDGISAAHFHTTKTAGIGISGRHLPLLYKVVSNLVGPPYLYAILIIDIEGRFDATRLNCSLSHMRHVYIQRPARNDPEHTRALVAEAEGILLYGDVARASAGREWWGTIVVGGLGSGDISANWKGWLRVDREGVRGFGLGISAEEALDQKEQRQDVVDMAGWAVTSQWGGFTFKDGDEDASEGDMRKWDSFDNIERVKADRE
;
A
#
# COMPACT_ATOMS: atom_id res chain seq x y z
N MET A 1 -5.59 34.66 55.10
CA MET A 1 -5.42 34.65 53.63
C MET A 1 -4.14 33.87 53.38
N GLU A 2 -4.04 32.78 52.65
CA GLU A 2 -4.85 32.10 51.61
C GLU A 2 -4.35 30.65 51.58
N ALA A 3 -5.23 29.65 51.76
CA ALA A 3 -4.92 28.24 51.51
C ALA A 3 -6.21 27.40 51.44
N VAL A 4 -7.21 27.84 50.64
CA VAL A 4 -8.43 27.04 50.41
C VAL A 4 -8.93 27.28 48.98
N THR A 5 -8.08 27.01 47.99
CA THR A 5 -8.46 27.15 46.57
C THR A 5 -7.75 26.10 45.73
N GLY A 6 -7.86 24.82 46.14
CA GLY A 6 -7.16 23.72 45.47
C GLY A 6 -7.84 22.35 45.53
N SER A 7 -9.11 22.27 45.96
CA SER A 7 -9.82 20.99 46.11
C SER A 7 -11.21 20.92 45.46
N ARG A 8 -11.56 21.88 44.59
CA ARG A 8 -12.89 21.97 43.96
C ARG A 8 -12.91 21.85 42.43
N LEU A 9 -11.84 21.35 41.81
CA LEU A 9 -11.74 21.21 40.35
C LEU A 9 -11.45 19.79 39.85
N LEU A 10 -11.72 18.75 40.65
CA LEU A 10 -11.60 17.35 40.22
C LEU A 10 -12.70 16.48 40.84
N GLY A 11 -13.96 16.88 40.65
CA GLY A 11 -15.10 16.14 41.17
C GLY A 11 -16.30 16.29 40.26
N GLU A 12 -16.16 15.86 39.01
CA GLU A 12 -17.25 15.55 38.06
C GLU A 12 -16.59 15.12 36.72
N ILE A 13 -15.98 13.93 36.72
CA ILE A 13 -15.86 13.16 35.48
C ILE A 13 -16.88 12.06 35.64
N GLU A 14 -18.06 12.28 35.05
CA GLU A 14 -19.12 11.29 35.00
C GLU A 14 -18.65 10.15 34.09
N GLU A 15 -18.37 8.98 34.67
CA GLU A 15 -18.00 7.77 33.94
C GLU A 15 -19.23 7.27 33.16
N MET A 16 -19.48 7.84 31.98
CA MET A 16 -20.49 7.30 31.07
C MET A 16 -20.11 5.88 30.67
N SER A 17 -21.08 4.96 30.72
CA SER A 17 -20.83 3.58 30.30
C SER A 17 -20.57 3.53 28.79
N LEU A 18 -19.75 2.58 28.35
CA LEU A 18 -19.47 2.38 26.94
C LEU A 18 -20.76 2.17 26.11
N GLU A 19 -21.79 1.55 26.71
CA GLU A 19 -23.07 1.37 26.04
C GLU A 19 -23.83 2.69 25.84
N GLU A 20 -23.69 3.65 26.74
CA GLU A 20 -24.32 4.96 26.62
C GLU A 20 -23.65 5.80 25.54
N ILE A 21 -22.32 5.72 25.44
CA ILE A 21 -21.56 6.36 24.35
C ILE A 21 -21.98 5.78 23.00
N LEU A 22 -22.10 4.45 22.90
CA LEU A 22 -22.52 3.78 21.66
C LEU A 22 -23.99 4.08 21.30
N ARG A 23 -24.86 4.23 22.31
CA ARG A 23 -26.28 4.59 22.11
C ARG A 23 -26.41 6.02 21.61
N SER A 24 -25.67 6.95 22.20
CA SER A 24 -25.61 8.36 21.78
C SER A 24 -25.14 8.50 20.32
N LEU A 25 -24.09 7.75 19.95
CA LEU A 25 -23.53 7.78 18.59
C LEU A 25 -24.49 7.19 17.55
N ARG A 26 -25.21 6.12 17.89
CA ARG A 26 -26.27 5.57 17.02
C ARG A 26 -27.46 6.52 16.88
N SER A 27 -27.88 7.19 17.95
CA SER A 27 -28.97 8.19 17.85
C SER A 27 -28.58 9.42 17.02
N SER A 28 -27.30 9.79 17.02
CA SER A 28 -26.78 10.89 16.18
C SER A 28 -26.76 10.54 14.69
N LEU A 29 -26.67 9.26 14.33
CA LEU A 29 -26.63 8.79 12.94
C LEU A 29 -28.02 8.64 12.31
N THR A 30 -29.09 8.64 13.11
CA THR A 30 -30.47 8.40 12.64
C THR A 30 -31.35 9.64 12.61
N SER A 31 -30.82 10.86 12.76
CA SER A 31 -31.60 12.10 12.74
C SER A 31 -31.38 12.92 11.45
N ASP A 32 -32.35 12.79 10.55
CA ASP A 32 -32.80 13.64 9.41
C ASP A 32 -31.83 14.16 8.31
N PRO A 33 -32.25 14.14 7.01
CA PRO A 33 -31.37 14.33 5.85
C PRO A 33 -31.35 15.77 5.28
N ASN A 34 -31.44 16.82 6.10
CA ASN A 34 -31.51 18.18 5.52
C ASN A 34 -31.11 19.34 6.46
N VAL A 35 -29.83 19.49 6.79
CA VAL A 35 -29.27 20.81 7.21
C VAL A 35 -27.82 20.96 6.74
N LEU A 36 -27.61 21.87 5.79
CA LEU A 36 -26.30 22.41 5.41
C LEU A 36 -25.80 23.40 6.48
N GLY A 37 -24.55 23.24 6.92
CA GLY A 37 -23.71 24.34 7.41
C GLY A 37 -23.44 24.41 8.92
N LEU A 38 -22.35 23.78 9.35
CA LEU A 38 -21.15 24.42 9.95
C LEU A 38 -20.20 23.28 10.40
N ARG A 39 -19.23 22.94 9.55
CA ARG A 39 -18.29 21.83 9.81
C ARG A 39 -17.22 22.25 10.82
N THR A 40 -17.51 22.06 12.11
CA THR A 40 -16.46 21.99 13.13
C THR A 40 -15.79 20.62 12.99
N GLN A 41 -14.60 20.62 12.42
CA GLN A 41 -13.76 19.45 12.20
C GLN A 41 -13.33 18.84 13.54
N PHE A 42 -14.10 17.88 14.04
CA PHE A 42 -13.52 16.75 14.74
C PHE A 42 -13.42 15.62 13.72
N GLN A 43 -12.28 15.52 13.06
CA GLN A 43 -11.92 14.33 12.28
C GLN A 43 -11.83 13.17 13.27
N GLN A 44 -12.96 12.51 13.53
CA GLN A 44 -12.93 11.08 13.78
C GLN A 44 -12.09 10.48 12.64
N PRO A 45 -11.11 9.60 12.92
CA PRO A 45 -10.51 8.80 11.88
C PRO A 45 -11.64 7.98 11.28
N GLN A 46 -12.17 8.47 10.16
CA GLN A 46 -13.04 7.71 9.28
C GLN A 46 -12.29 6.41 9.06
N ILE A 47 -12.89 5.28 9.43
CA ILE A 47 -12.38 3.95 9.12
C ILE A 47 -12.34 3.93 7.59
N GLN A 48 -11.20 4.31 7.02
CA GLN A 48 -11.07 4.45 5.59
C GLN A 48 -11.32 3.05 5.01
N PRO A 49 -12.13 2.93 3.94
CA PRO A 49 -12.23 1.67 3.23
C PRO A 49 -10.81 1.22 2.88
N ARG A 50 -10.50 -0.04 3.22
CA ARG A 50 -9.16 -0.61 3.00
C ARG A 50 -8.81 -0.47 1.52
N LYS A 51 -7.81 0.35 1.21
CA LYS A 51 -7.30 0.48 -0.16
C LYS A 51 -6.70 -0.86 -0.59
N LEU A 52 -7.25 -1.42 -1.65
CA LEU A 52 -6.80 -2.69 -2.20
C LEU A 52 -5.56 -2.44 -3.06
N THR A 53 -4.54 -3.27 -2.87
CA THR A 53 -3.36 -3.32 -3.76
C THR A 53 -3.63 -4.15 -5.01
N HIS A 54 -4.74 -4.91 -5.00
CA HIS A 54 -5.13 -5.87 -6.01
C HIS A 54 -4.10 -6.99 -6.21
N ILE A 55 -3.31 -7.26 -5.17
CA ILE A 55 -2.45 -8.42 -5.05
C ILE A 55 -3.06 -9.26 -3.94
N SER A 56 -3.83 -10.31 -4.31
CA SER A 56 -4.68 -11.03 -3.36
C SER A 56 -3.96 -11.51 -2.09
N PRO A 57 -2.73 -12.06 -2.14
CA PRO A 57 -1.97 -12.40 -0.94
C PRO A 57 -1.64 -11.19 -0.05
N LEU A 58 -1.28 -10.05 -0.66
CA LEU A 58 -0.95 -8.81 0.06
C LEU A 58 -2.19 -8.20 0.71
N ASP A 59 -3.32 -8.19 0.00
CA ASP A 59 -4.59 -7.70 0.52
C ASP A 59 -5.10 -8.56 1.67
N GLY A 60 -4.93 -9.89 1.59
CA GLY A 60 -5.25 -10.82 2.67
C GLY A 60 -4.39 -10.58 3.93
N ILE A 61 -3.07 -10.40 3.76
CA ILE A 61 -2.14 -10.09 4.86
C ILE A 61 -2.48 -8.74 5.49
N SER A 62 -2.71 -7.70 4.66
CA SER A 62 -3.12 -6.36 5.12
C SER A 62 -4.45 -6.40 5.89
N ALA A 63 -5.40 -7.22 5.42
CA ALA A 63 -6.67 -7.44 6.08
C ALA A 63 -6.51 -8.11 7.46
N ALA A 64 -5.63 -9.10 7.57
CA ALA A 64 -5.31 -9.74 8.84
C ALA A 64 -4.60 -8.78 9.81
N HIS A 65 -3.63 -8.00 9.33
CA HIS A 65 -2.95 -6.96 10.10
C HIS A 65 -3.95 -5.97 10.72
N PHE A 66 -4.80 -5.35 9.89
CA PHE A 66 -5.79 -4.39 10.38
C PHE A 66 -6.79 -5.02 11.34
N HIS A 67 -7.17 -6.28 11.12
CA HIS A 67 -8.09 -6.96 12.03
C HIS A 67 -7.50 -7.05 13.45
N THR A 68 -6.20 -7.36 13.56
CA THR A 68 -5.47 -7.48 14.83
C THR A 68 -5.09 -6.12 15.44
N THR A 69 -4.53 -5.20 14.67
CA THR A 69 -3.89 -3.98 15.21
C THR A 69 -4.76 -2.72 15.14
N LYS A 70 -5.85 -2.77 14.37
CA LYS A 70 -6.69 -1.61 14.00
C LYS A 70 -5.90 -0.45 13.38
N THR A 71 -4.69 -0.72 12.88
CA THR A 71 -3.83 0.26 12.22
C THR A 71 -3.96 0.07 10.71
N ALA A 72 -4.28 1.16 10.00
CA ALA A 72 -4.36 1.18 8.54
C ALA A 72 -2.96 1.34 7.90
N GLY A 73 -2.86 1.01 6.63
CA GLY A 73 -1.64 1.16 5.83
C GLY A 73 -0.67 -0.03 5.91
N ILE A 74 0.15 -0.15 4.87
CA ILE A 74 1.13 -1.22 4.72
C ILE A 74 2.52 -0.68 5.05
N GLY A 75 3.14 -1.20 6.11
CA GLY A 75 4.51 -0.88 6.47
C GLY A 75 5.46 -1.95 5.93
N ILE A 76 6.29 -1.62 4.96
CA ILE A 76 7.24 -2.52 4.30
C ILE A 76 8.66 -2.28 4.83
N SER A 77 9.35 -3.34 5.21
CA SER A 77 10.76 -3.32 5.63
C SER A 77 11.62 -4.27 4.78
N GLY A 78 12.94 -4.19 4.92
CA GLY A 78 13.89 -4.99 4.13
C GLY A 78 14.09 -4.42 2.72
N ARG A 79 14.16 -5.30 1.72
CA ARG A 79 14.35 -4.97 0.30
C ARG A 79 13.00 -4.59 -0.32
N HIS A 80 12.48 -3.42 0.03
CA HIS A 80 11.10 -3.00 -0.29
C HIS A 80 10.84 -2.67 -1.77
N LEU A 81 11.85 -2.19 -2.53
CA LEU A 81 11.67 -1.68 -3.90
C LEU A 81 11.02 -2.67 -4.88
N PRO A 82 11.40 -3.96 -4.95
CA PRO A 82 10.76 -4.93 -5.84
C PRO A 82 9.25 -5.06 -5.60
N LEU A 83 8.83 -5.11 -4.33
CA LEU A 83 7.41 -5.17 -4.00
C LEU A 83 6.70 -3.86 -4.35
N LEU A 84 7.35 -2.71 -4.12
CA LEU A 84 6.81 -1.41 -4.54
C LEU A 84 6.64 -1.33 -6.06
N TYR A 85 7.61 -1.82 -6.85
CA TYR A 85 7.47 -1.84 -8.31
C TYR A 85 6.32 -2.74 -8.75
N LYS A 86 6.15 -3.93 -8.15
CA LYS A 86 5.01 -4.81 -8.45
C LYS A 86 3.67 -4.13 -8.11
N VAL A 87 3.55 -3.56 -6.90
CA VAL A 87 2.33 -2.86 -6.45
C VAL A 87 2.00 -1.67 -7.35
N VAL A 88 2.97 -0.78 -7.61
CA VAL A 88 2.74 0.42 -8.42
C VAL A 88 2.39 0.05 -9.85
N SER A 89 3.10 -0.92 -10.44
CA SER A 89 2.81 -1.38 -11.81
C SER A 89 1.40 -1.95 -11.93
N ASN A 90 0.98 -2.76 -10.96
CA ASN A 90 -0.36 -3.33 -10.90
C ASN A 90 -1.43 -2.23 -10.81
N LEU A 91 -1.26 -1.27 -9.89
CA LEU A 91 -2.25 -0.23 -9.66
C LEU A 91 -2.41 0.75 -10.83
N VAL A 92 -1.32 1.16 -11.48
CA VAL A 92 -1.40 2.18 -12.57
C VAL A 92 -1.70 1.58 -13.95
N GLY A 93 -1.44 0.28 -14.12
CA GLY A 93 -1.77 -0.48 -15.31
C GLY A 93 -3.25 -0.88 -15.38
N PRO A 94 -3.71 -1.40 -16.53
CA PRO A 94 -5.01 -2.06 -16.63
C PRO A 94 -5.06 -3.30 -15.70
N PRO A 95 -6.24 -3.63 -15.14
CA PRO A 95 -7.54 -2.98 -15.31
C PRO A 95 -7.78 -1.78 -14.37
N TYR A 96 -6.87 -1.50 -13.43
CA TYR A 96 -7.14 -0.61 -12.30
C TYR A 96 -6.95 0.88 -12.60
N LEU A 97 -5.95 1.23 -13.41
CA LEU A 97 -5.76 2.57 -13.95
C LEU A 97 -5.76 3.69 -12.89
N TYR A 98 -5.15 3.46 -11.73
CA TYR A 98 -5.03 4.47 -10.68
C TYR A 98 -3.98 5.55 -11.01
N ALA A 99 -4.07 6.66 -10.26
CA ALA A 99 -2.99 7.63 -10.08
C ALA A 99 -2.40 7.53 -8.66
N ILE A 100 -1.08 7.68 -8.52
CA ILE A 100 -0.35 7.47 -7.25
C ILE A 100 0.69 8.58 -7.05
N LEU A 101 0.87 9.00 -5.80
CA LEU A 101 2.01 9.82 -5.37
C LEU A 101 3.05 8.97 -4.64
N ILE A 102 4.31 9.14 -4.99
CA ILE A 102 5.47 8.54 -4.32
C ILE A 102 6.31 9.67 -3.72
N ILE A 103 6.45 9.68 -2.41
CA ILE A 103 7.37 10.56 -1.69
C ILE A 103 8.66 9.78 -1.46
N ASP A 104 9.66 10.01 -2.31
CA ASP A 104 10.94 9.30 -2.31
C ASP A 104 12.00 10.12 -1.57
N ILE A 105 12.08 9.90 -0.26
CA ILE A 105 12.99 10.61 0.65
C ILE A 105 14.45 10.16 0.42
N GLU A 106 14.63 8.91 0.01
CA GLU A 106 15.96 8.31 -0.16
C GLU A 106 16.52 8.48 -1.59
N GLY A 107 15.69 8.92 -2.55
CA GLY A 107 16.08 9.04 -3.95
C GLY A 107 16.32 7.69 -4.64
N ARG A 108 15.79 6.59 -4.08
CA ARG A 108 16.06 5.22 -4.54
C ARG A 108 14.98 4.65 -5.45
N PHE A 109 13.82 5.29 -5.52
CA PHE A 109 12.75 4.84 -6.39
C PHE A 109 13.06 5.21 -7.84
N ASP A 110 13.08 4.21 -8.72
CA ASP A 110 13.38 4.36 -10.14
C ASP A 110 12.17 3.98 -10.98
N ALA A 111 11.55 4.97 -11.61
CA ALA A 111 10.34 4.77 -12.40
C ALA A 111 10.57 3.83 -13.60
N THR A 112 11.80 3.72 -14.13
CA THR A 112 12.07 2.85 -15.29
C THR A 112 11.95 1.35 -14.96
N ARG A 113 11.84 1.00 -13.68
CA ARG A 113 11.62 -0.38 -13.22
C ARG A 113 10.15 -0.77 -13.14
N LEU A 114 9.24 0.16 -13.44
CA LEU A 114 7.81 -0.15 -13.52
C LEU A 114 7.52 -1.00 -14.75
N ASN A 115 6.75 -2.06 -14.55
CA ASN A 115 6.27 -2.93 -15.62
C ASN A 115 4.89 -2.45 -16.10
N CYS A 116 4.87 -1.27 -16.74
CA CYS A 116 3.67 -0.75 -17.39
C CYS A 116 4.04 0.14 -18.58
N SER A 117 3.11 0.37 -19.50
CA SER A 117 3.40 1.22 -20.66
C SER A 117 3.65 2.68 -20.22
N LEU A 118 4.39 3.43 -21.06
CA LEU A 118 4.70 4.84 -20.79
C LEU A 118 3.44 5.69 -20.57
N SER A 119 2.32 5.35 -21.21
CA SER A 119 1.04 6.05 -21.03
C SER A 119 0.41 5.80 -19.65
N HIS A 120 0.77 4.72 -18.96
CA HIS A 120 0.40 4.47 -17.56
C HIS A 120 1.40 5.11 -16.59
N MET A 121 2.69 5.10 -16.92
CA MET A 121 3.75 5.68 -16.07
C MET A 121 3.54 7.17 -15.78
N ARG A 122 2.95 7.95 -16.71
CA ARG A 122 2.65 9.38 -16.52
C ARG A 122 1.69 9.68 -15.35
N HIS A 123 1.07 8.66 -14.76
CA HIS A 123 0.15 8.76 -13.64
C HIS A 123 0.80 8.40 -12.29
N VAL A 124 2.11 8.14 -12.30
CA VAL A 124 2.96 8.02 -11.12
C VAL A 124 3.68 9.35 -10.90
N TYR A 125 3.30 10.05 -9.84
CA TYR A 125 3.94 11.31 -9.45
C TYR A 125 5.01 11.02 -8.41
N ILE A 126 6.21 11.55 -8.59
CA ILE A 126 7.32 11.31 -7.68
C ILE A 126 7.78 12.66 -7.13
N GLN A 127 7.75 12.79 -5.81
CA GLN A 127 8.29 13.93 -5.08
C GLN A 127 9.51 13.48 -4.29
N ARG A 128 10.64 14.17 -4.50
CA ARG A 128 11.88 13.94 -3.76
C ARG A 128 12.18 15.15 -2.89
N PRO A 129 11.68 15.19 -1.64
CA PRO A 129 11.90 16.34 -0.76
C PRO A 129 13.37 16.44 -0.37
N ALA A 130 13.92 17.65 -0.37
CA ALA A 130 15.30 17.90 0.06
C ALA A 130 15.51 17.72 1.57
N ARG A 131 14.43 17.80 2.36
CA ARG A 131 14.46 17.66 3.82
C ARG A 131 13.85 16.33 4.23
N ASN A 132 14.63 15.54 4.96
CA ASN A 132 14.15 14.32 5.63
C ASN A 132 13.69 14.68 7.05
N ASP A 133 12.57 15.40 7.13
CA ASP A 133 11.92 15.75 8.37
C ASP A 133 10.53 15.06 8.48
N PRO A 134 10.21 14.40 9.61
CA PRO A 134 8.93 13.70 9.77
C PRO A 134 7.70 14.61 9.70
N GLU A 135 7.78 15.84 10.22
CA GLU A 135 6.66 16.78 10.19
C GLU A 135 6.42 17.30 8.78
N HIS A 136 7.50 17.63 8.06
CA HIS A 136 7.44 17.97 6.65
C HIS A 136 6.85 16.83 5.82
N THR A 137 7.29 15.58 6.05
CA THR A 137 6.75 14.41 5.35
C THR A 137 5.25 14.24 5.63
N ARG A 138 4.82 14.43 6.87
CA ARG A 138 3.39 14.38 7.25
C ARG A 138 2.58 15.47 6.54
N ALA A 139 3.12 16.68 6.44
CA ALA A 139 2.49 17.78 5.70
C ALA A 139 2.34 17.42 4.21
N LEU A 140 3.39 16.86 3.59
CA LEU A 140 3.32 16.40 2.19
C LEU A 140 2.27 15.32 1.97
N VAL A 141 2.16 14.35 2.88
CA VAL A 141 1.10 13.32 2.81
C VAL A 141 -0.29 13.95 2.95
N ALA A 142 -0.46 14.92 3.86
CA ALA A 142 -1.74 15.60 4.07
C ALA A 142 -2.15 16.48 2.87
N GLU A 143 -1.19 17.04 2.14
CA GLU A 143 -1.42 17.86 0.95
C GLU A 143 -1.58 17.03 -0.35
N ALA A 144 -1.15 15.76 -0.33
CA ALA A 144 -1.11 14.88 -1.50
C ALA A 144 -2.45 14.80 -2.24
N GLU A 145 -3.56 14.65 -1.50
CA GLU A 145 -4.91 14.62 -2.06
C GLU A 145 -5.22 15.88 -2.84
N GLY A 146 -4.96 17.04 -2.24
CA GLY A 146 -5.25 18.33 -2.84
C GLY A 146 -4.44 18.55 -4.12
N ILE A 147 -3.16 18.17 -4.10
CA ILE A 147 -2.26 18.29 -5.25
C ILE A 147 -2.71 17.36 -6.38
N LEU A 148 -3.09 16.12 -6.08
CA LEU A 148 -3.45 15.16 -7.12
C LEU A 148 -4.87 15.33 -7.66
N LEU A 149 -5.81 15.80 -6.85
CA LEU A 149 -7.19 16.01 -7.31
C LEU A 149 -7.40 17.38 -7.96
N TYR A 150 -6.69 18.42 -7.49
CA TYR A 150 -6.95 19.80 -7.91
C TYR A 150 -5.72 20.53 -8.47
N GLY A 151 -4.52 19.95 -8.36
CA GLY A 151 -3.30 20.56 -8.85
C GLY A 151 -3.12 20.41 -10.36
N ASP A 152 -2.61 21.47 -11.01
CA ASP A 152 -2.34 21.48 -12.45
C ASP A 152 -1.34 20.38 -12.88
N VAL A 153 -0.43 20.01 -11.98
CA VAL A 153 0.56 18.95 -12.19
C VAL A 153 -0.07 17.60 -12.45
N ALA A 154 -1.25 17.34 -11.87
CA ALA A 154 -1.94 16.06 -11.96
C ALA A 154 -3.06 16.04 -13.01
N ARG A 155 -3.20 17.10 -13.81
CA ARG A 155 -4.27 17.24 -14.81
C ARG A 155 -4.30 16.10 -15.83
N ALA A 156 -3.15 15.50 -16.15
CA ALA A 156 -3.09 14.32 -17.01
C ALA A 156 -3.83 13.10 -16.43
N SER A 157 -4.02 13.05 -15.11
CA SER A 157 -4.71 12.00 -14.36
C SER A 157 -6.17 12.31 -14.02
N ALA A 158 -6.77 13.39 -14.52
CA ALA A 158 -8.13 13.80 -14.13
C ALA A 158 -9.24 12.75 -14.35
N GLY A 159 -9.01 11.78 -15.24
CA GLY A 159 -9.93 10.65 -15.49
C GLY A 159 -9.63 9.38 -14.70
N ARG A 160 -8.69 9.42 -13.74
CA ARG A 160 -8.28 8.27 -12.92
C ARG A 160 -8.61 8.51 -11.46
N GLU A 161 -9.00 7.45 -10.78
CA GLU A 161 -9.12 7.49 -9.33
C GLU A 161 -7.72 7.65 -8.70
N TRP A 162 -7.63 8.47 -7.65
CA TRP A 162 -6.44 8.56 -6.84
C TRP A 162 -6.43 7.41 -5.83
N TRP A 163 -5.39 6.56 -5.91
CA TRP A 163 -5.27 5.44 -4.99
C TRP A 163 -4.73 5.88 -3.63
N GLY A 164 -3.61 6.60 -3.59
CA GLY A 164 -2.97 6.96 -2.32
C GLY A 164 -1.54 7.47 -2.45
N THR A 165 -0.87 7.52 -1.31
CA THR A 165 0.51 8.01 -1.16
C THR A 165 1.42 6.90 -0.63
N ILE A 166 2.51 6.67 -1.34
CA ILE A 166 3.58 5.75 -0.97
C ILE A 166 4.78 6.57 -0.47
N VAL A 167 5.23 6.31 0.75
CA VAL A 167 6.42 6.97 1.32
C VAL A 167 7.60 5.99 1.28
N VAL A 168 8.68 6.38 0.60
CA VAL A 168 9.92 5.59 0.50
C VAL A 168 10.99 6.23 1.36
N GLY A 169 11.34 5.55 2.46
CA GLY A 169 12.27 6.01 3.46
C GLY A 169 11.65 6.87 4.56
N GLY A 170 12.53 7.41 5.42
CA GLY A 170 12.15 8.32 6.51
C GLY A 170 11.21 7.73 7.57
N LEU A 171 10.71 8.60 8.43
CA LEU A 171 9.67 8.30 9.43
C LEU A 171 8.39 9.03 9.01
N GLY A 172 7.72 8.53 7.96
CA GLY A 172 6.45 9.04 7.47
C GLY A 172 5.42 7.94 7.33
N SER A 173 4.15 8.28 7.52
CA SER A 173 3.01 7.38 7.33
C SER A 173 2.26 7.77 6.05
N GLY A 174 2.23 6.88 5.06
CA GLY A 174 1.33 6.94 3.91
C GLY A 174 0.42 5.70 3.89
N ASP A 175 -0.31 5.52 2.80
CA ASP A 175 -1.06 4.27 2.56
C ASP A 175 -0.11 3.07 2.46
N ILE A 176 1.08 3.30 1.89
CA ILE A 176 2.24 2.42 2.00
C ILE A 176 3.41 3.23 2.54
N SER A 177 4.15 2.66 3.49
CA SER A 177 5.38 3.23 4.01
C SER A 177 6.49 2.19 3.95
N ALA A 178 7.60 2.53 3.29
CA ALA A 178 8.74 1.65 3.11
C ALA A 178 9.91 2.15 3.95
N ASN A 179 10.07 1.60 5.16
CA ASN A 179 11.10 2.00 6.12
C ASN A 179 11.50 0.83 7.04
N TRP A 180 12.51 1.03 7.87
CA TRP A 180 13.04 -0.03 8.73
C TRP A 180 12.05 -0.52 9.82
N LYS A 181 10.98 0.23 10.11
CA LYS A 181 9.93 -0.15 11.08
C LYS A 181 8.74 -0.87 10.44
N GLY A 182 8.77 -1.15 9.13
CA GLY A 182 7.69 -1.86 8.44
C GLY A 182 7.45 -3.26 9.00
N TRP A 183 6.18 -3.61 9.21
CA TRP A 183 5.73 -4.90 9.74
C TRP A 183 5.71 -6.03 8.69
N LEU A 184 5.80 -5.69 7.40
CA LEU A 184 5.87 -6.59 6.26
C LEU A 184 7.29 -6.60 5.71
N ARG A 185 8.01 -7.70 5.87
CA ARG A 185 9.42 -7.81 5.48
C ARG A 185 9.56 -8.39 4.07
N VAL A 186 10.38 -7.77 3.24
CA VAL A 186 10.74 -8.27 1.90
C VAL A 186 12.21 -8.66 1.89
N ASP A 187 12.50 -9.90 1.53
CA ASP A 187 13.85 -10.42 1.31
C ASP A 187 13.92 -11.18 -0.02
N ARG A 188 15.13 -11.54 -0.47
CA ARG A 188 15.25 -12.52 -1.56
C ARG A 188 14.67 -13.86 -1.07
N GLU A 189 13.96 -14.55 -1.96
CA GLU A 189 13.57 -15.94 -1.72
C GLU A 189 14.80 -16.76 -1.34
N GLY A 190 14.63 -17.73 -0.44
CA GLY A 190 15.74 -18.44 0.19
C GLY A 190 16.66 -19.13 -0.82
N VAL A 191 17.79 -18.48 -1.14
CA VAL A 191 18.87 -19.09 -1.91
C VAL A 191 19.72 -19.89 -0.93
N ARG A 192 19.95 -21.18 -1.24
CA ARG A 192 20.82 -22.04 -0.42
C ARG A 192 22.16 -21.33 -0.22
N GLY A 193 22.64 -21.26 1.02
CA GLY A 193 23.96 -20.71 1.36
C GLY A 193 25.11 -21.55 0.82
N PHE A 194 26.34 -21.08 1.03
CA PHE A 194 27.52 -21.88 0.74
C PHE A 194 27.51 -23.19 1.56
N GLY A 195 28.02 -24.27 0.97
CA GLY A 195 28.15 -25.53 1.68
C GLY A 195 29.07 -25.38 2.89
N LEU A 196 28.76 -26.05 4.00
CA LEU A 196 29.64 -26.10 5.16
C LEU A 196 31.00 -26.69 4.73
N GLY A 197 32.09 -25.98 5.02
CA GLY A 197 33.45 -26.42 4.69
C GLY A 197 34.02 -25.91 3.37
N ILE A 198 33.29 -25.08 2.61
CA ILE A 198 33.87 -24.41 1.43
C ILE A 198 34.92 -23.38 1.86
N SER A 199 36.03 -23.32 1.14
CA SER A 199 37.02 -22.25 1.31
C SER A 199 36.52 -20.92 0.73
N ALA A 200 37.13 -19.81 1.14
CA ALA A 200 36.82 -18.49 0.58
C ALA A 200 37.17 -18.39 -0.91
N GLU A 201 38.21 -19.10 -1.36
CA GLU A 201 38.64 -19.15 -2.76
C GLU A 201 37.62 -19.91 -3.62
N GLU A 202 37.23 -21.11 -3.20
CA GLU A 202 36.17 -21.88 -3.87
C GLU A 202 34.82 -21.15 -3.88
N ALA A 203 34.54 -20.34 -2.85
CA ALA A 203 33.34 -19.49 -2.81
C ALA A 203 33.38 -18.35 -3.84
N LEU A 204 34.57 -17.81 -4.14
CA LEU A 204 34.76 -16.79 -5.18
C LEU A 204 34.65 -17.40 -6.59
N ASP A 205 35.17 -18.61 -6.80
CA ASP A 205 35.04 -19.31 -8.09
C ASP A 205 33.58 -19.61 -8.44
N GLN A 206 32.73 -19.82 -7.43
CA GLN A 206 31.30 -20.04 -7.60
C GLN A 206 30.48 -18.75 -7.69
N LYS A 207 31.11 -17.57 -7.57
CA LYS A 207 30.38 -16.29 -7.41
C LYS A 207 29.42 -16.00 -8.57
N GLU A 208 29.88 -16.15 -9.82
CA GLU A 208 29.07 -15.82 -11.00
C GLU A 208 27.85 -16.74 -11.10
N GLN A 209 28.06 -18.05 -11.04
CA GLN A 209 26.97 -19.04 -11.07
C GLN A 209 25.98 -18.85 -9.92
N ARG A 210 26.44 -18.43 -8.73
CA ARG A 210 25.54 -18.14 -7.61
C ARG A 210 24.82 -16.82 -7.77
N GLN A 211 25.45 -15.82 -8.37
CA GLN A 211 24.79 -14.57 -8.71
C GLN A 211 23.62 -14.85 -9.66
N ASP A 212 23.80 -15.72 -10.65
CA ASP A 212 22.72 -16.16 -11.53
C ASP A 212 21.57 -16.84 -10.76
N VAL A 213 21.89 -17.75 -9.82
CA VAL A 213 20.88 -18.39 -8.97
C VAL A 213 20.13 -17.36 -8.11
N VAL A 214 20.83 -16.36 -7.57
CA VAL A 214 20.22 -15.28 -6.77
C VAL A 214 19.36 -14.38 -7.65
N ASP A 215 19.77 -14.10 -8.87
CA ASP A 215 19.03 -13.24 -9.79
C ASP A 215 17.79 -13.95 -10.35
N MET A 216 17.85 -15.27 -10.52
CA MET A 216 16.69 -16.11 -10.82
C MET A 216 15.76 -16.34 -9.62
N ALA A 217 16.26 -16.15 -8.39
CA ALA A 217 15.45 -16.33 -7.18
C ALA A 217 14.40 -15.22 -7.06
N GLY A 218 13.19 -15.59 -6.66
CA GLY A 218 12.13 -14.63 -6.45
C GLY A 218 12.36 -13.74 -5.22
N TRP A 219 11.29 -13.07 -4.84
CA TRP A 219 11.18 -12.27 -3.64
C TRP A 219 10.26 -12.97 -2.66
N ALA A 220 10.62 -12.96 -1.38
CA ALA A 220 9.79 -13.46 -0.30
C ALA A 220 9.27 -12.29 0.53
N VAL A 221 7.95 -12.23 0.67
CA VAL A 221 7.24 -11.28 1.52
C VAL A 221 6.75 -12.03 2.75
N THR A 222 7.10 -11.55 3.94
CA THR A 222 6.81 -12.25 5.21
C THR A 222 6.35 -11.29 6.29
N SER A 223 5.41 -11.75 7.11
CA SER A 223 4.92 -11.06 8.31
C SER A 223 4.36 -12.08 9.30
N GLN A 224 3.97 -11.62 10.50
CA GLN A 224 3.30 -12.49 11.46
C GLN A 224 1.89 -12.94 11.02
N TRP A 225 1.31 -12.33 9.98
CA TRP A 225 -0.01 -12.68 9.45
C TRP A 225 0.03 -13.52 8.17
N GLY A 226 1.23 -13.92 7.73
CA GLY A 226 1.43 -14.71 6.51
C GLY A 226 2.52 -14.15 5.62
N GLY A 227 2.67 -14.79 4.46
CA GLY A 227 3.67 -14.42 3.47
C GLY A 227 3.35 -15.02 2.10
N PHE A 228 4.03 -14.52 1.09
CA PHE A 228 3.95 -15.00 -0.28
C PHE A 228 5.27 -14.74 -1.02
N THR A 229 5.46 -15.41 -2.16
CA THR A 229 6.59 -15.17 -3.05
C THR A 229 6.14 -14.62 -4.39
N PHE A 230 7.00 -13.89 -5.09
CA PHE A 230 6.76 -13.38 -6.44
C PHE A 230 8.08 -13.25 -7.19
N LYS A 231 8.08 -13.32 -8.53
CA LYS A 231 9.25 -13.00 -9.36
C LYS A 231 9.04 -11.71 -10.14
N ASP A 232 10.15 -11.15 -10.62
CA ASP A 232 10.11 -10.01 -11.53
C ASP A 232 9.55 -10.49 -12.90
N GLY A 233 8.53 -9.80 -13.41
CA GLY A 233 7.93 -10.13 -14.71
C GLY A 233 6.87 -11.24 -14.71
N ASP A 234 6.50 -11.79 -13.54
CA ASP A 234 5.30 -12.61 -13.44
C ASP A 234 4.07 -11.71 -13.67
N GLU A 235 3.51 -11.77 -14.89
CA GLU A 235 2.11 -11.44 -15.11
C GLU A 235 1.32 -12.39 -14.20
N ASP A 236 0.70 -11.85 -13.15
CA ASP A 236 -0.11 -12.65 -12.24
C ASP A 236 -1.07 -13.48 -13.10
N ALA A 237 -1.05 -14.80 -12.89
CA ALA A 237 -1.71 -15.80 -13.72
C ALA A 237 -3.25 -15.76 -13.66
N SER A 238 -3.84 -14.56 -13.62
CA SER A 238 -5.27 -14.29 -13.76
C SER A 238 -5.70 -14.10 -15.22
N GLU A 239 -4.77 -13.91 -16.17
CA GLU A 239 -5.09 -13.93 -17.61
C GLU A 239 -5.39 -15.34 -18.16
N GLY A 240 -4.94 -16.39 -17.46
CA GLY A 240 -5.12 -17.78 -17.87
C GLY A 240 -6.57 -18.28 -17.78
N ASP A 241 -7.45 -17.59 -17.04
CA ASP A 241 -8.84 -18.02 -16.82
C ASP A 241 -9.84 -17.31 -17.75
N MET A 242 -9.50 -16.13 -18.30
CA MET A 242 -10.35 -15.44 -19.29
C MET A 242 -10.29 -16.08 -20.68
N ARG A 243 -9.15 -16.66 -21.09
CA ARG A 243 -9.03 -17.37 -22.38
C ARG A 243 -9.78 -18.71 -22.41
N LYS A 244 -10.26 -19.18 -21.26
CA LYS A 244 -11.03 -20.43 -21.20
C LYS A 244 -12.49 -20.24 -21.59
N TRP A 245 -13.04 -19.02 -21.48
CA TRP A 245 -14.41 -18.72 -21.86
C TRP A 245 -14.58 -18.43 -23.37
N ASP A 246 -13.58 -17.83 -24.02
CA ASP A 246 -13.59 -17.63 -25.50
C ASP A 246 -13.55 -18.95 -26.29
N SER A 247 -13.15 -20.06 -25.65
CA SER A 247 -13.13 -21.38 -26.29
C SER A 247 -14.49 -22.08 -26.28
N PHE A 248 -15.46 -21.66 -25.47
CA PHE A 248 -16.79 -22.29 -25.42
C PHE A 248 -17.77 -21.67 -26.42
N ASP A 249 -17.63 -20.39 -26.76
CA ASP A 249 -18.49 -19.72 -27.76
C ASP A 249 -18.17 -20.11 -29.21
N ASN A 250 -16.98 -20.65 -29.47
CA ASN A 250 -16.60 -21.10 -30.82
C ASN A 250 -17.03 -22.54 -31.14
N ILE A 251 -17.48 -23.33 -30.15
CA ILE A 251 -17.91 -24.72 -30.39
C ILE A 251 -19.38 -24.80 -30.82
N GLU A 252 -20.22 -23.82 -30.45
CA GLU A 252 -21.64 -23.82 -30.88
C GLU A 252 -21.85 -23.26 -32.30
N ARG A 253 -20.94 -22.45 -32.83
CA ARG A 253 -21.08 -21.93 -34.21
C ARG A 253 -20.73 -22.92 -35.31
N VAL A 254 -19.98 -23.99 -35.03
CA VAL A 254 -19.56 -24.97 -36.06
C VAL A 254 -20.62 -26.05 -36.31
N LYS A 255 -21.65 -26.17 -35.46
CA LYS A 255 -22.73 -27.16 -35.64
C LYS A 255 -23.98 -26.64 -36.37
N ALA A 256 -24.06 -25.34 -36.67
CA ALA A 256 -25.24 -24.76 -37.34
C ALA A 256 -25.14 -24.73 -38.88
N ASP A 257 -23.97 -25.01 -39.46
CA ASP A 257 -23.74 -24.93 -40.92
C ASP A 257 -23.60 -26.30 -41.61
N ARG A 258 -24.05 -27.38 -40.95
CA ARG A 258 -24.15 -28.71 -41.56
C ARG A 258 -25.45 -29.39 -41.16
N GLU A 259 -26.55 -28.95 -41.76
CA GLU A 259 -27.69 -29.79 -42.17
C GLU A 259 -28.60 -29.02 -43.14
#